data_AF-A0A6B2DL59-F1
#
_entry.id   AF-A0A6B2DL59-F1
#
_cell.length_a   1.000
_cell.length_b   1.000
_cell.length_c   1.000
_cell.angle_alpha   90.00
_cell.angle_beta   90.00
_cell.angle_gamma   90.00
#
_symmetry.space_group_name_H-M   'P 1'
#
loop_
_entity.id
_entity.type
_entity.pdbx_description
1 polymer ?
#
loop_
_entity_poly.entity_id
_entity_poly.type
_entity_poly.pdbx_seq_one_letter_code
_entity_poly.pdbx_strand_id
1 'polypeptide(L)'
;MRPALPALVDWIVQEVWRVVPVYARPGDGSYGRVTRYGVECAVALFVDLVEDPLAPRDRLYETCHRLGAGEAREGRTLDDLQAAYRAGTRAGWRWIMRLG
;
A
#
# COMPACT_ATOMS: atom_id res chain seq x y z
N MET A 1 15.46 -4.04 10.48
CA MET A 1 14.14 -3.79 9.86
C MET A 1 13.73 -4.85 8.84
N ARG A 2 14.61 -5.26 7.91
CA ARG A 2 14.26 -6.15 6.78
C ARG A 2 13.50 -7.45 7.13
N PRO A 3 13.81 -8.19 8.22
CA PRO A 3 13.04 -9.38 8.59
C PRO A 3 11.58 -9.13 9.01
N ALA A 4 11.25 -7.91 9.47
CA ALA A 4 9.90 -7.56 9.92
C ALA A 4 9.00 -7.02 8.79
N LEU A 5 9.55 -6.81 7.58
CA LEU A 5 8.80 -6.21 6.47
C LEU A 5 7.62 -7.05 6.00
N PRO A 6 7.70 -8.39 5.89
CA PRO A 6 6.54 -9.19 5.49
C PRO A 6 5.36 -9.01 6.46
N ALA A 7 5.62 -9.03 7.77
CA ALA A 7 4.60 -8.83 8.79
C ALA A 7 4.01 -7.41 8.77
N LEU A 8 4.83 -6.40 8.49
CA LEU A 8 4.37 -5.01 8.30
C LEU A 8 3.47 -4.88 7.06
N VAL A 9 3.85 -5.49 5.94
CA VAL A 9 3.04 -5.51 4.71
C VAL A 9 1.70 -6.17 4.99
N ASP A 10 1.69 -7.35 5.62
CA ASP A 10 0.46 -8.06 5.97
C ASP A 10 -0.45 -7.19 6.85
N TRP A 11 0.12 -6.55 7.87
CA TRP A 11 -0.60 -5.65 8.75
C TRP A 11 -1.24 -4.48 8.01
N ILE A 12 -0.48 -3.82 7.12
CA ILE A 12 -0.99 -2.71 6.31
C ILE A 12 -2.10 -3.17 5.37
N VAL A 13 -1.92 -4.30 4.69
CA VAL A 13 -2.92 -4.85 3.75
C VAL A 13 -4.23 -5.14 4.48
N GLN A 14 -4.18 -5.77 5.65
CA GLN A 14 -5.39 -6.05 6.45
C GLN A 14 -6.10 -4.76 6.88
N GLU A 15 -5.35 -3.73 7.29
CA GLU A 15 -5.95 -2.44 7.65
C GLU A 15 -6.57 -1.74 6.43
N VAL A 16 -5.93 -1.81 5.26
CA VAL A 16 -6.48 -1.25 4.02
C VAL A 16 -7.79 -1.96 3.65
N TRP A 17 -7.83 -3.28 3.70
CA TRP A 17 -9.04 -4.06 3.43
C TRP A 17 -10.18 -3.76 4.41
N ARG A 18 -9.84 -3.55 5.69
CA ARG A 18 -10.82 -3.17 6.72
C ARG A 18 -11.41 -1.78 6.47
N VAL A 19 -10.60 -0.83 6.01
CA VAL A 19 -11.04 0.56 5.79
C VAL A 19 -11.70 0.73 4.42
N VAL A 20 -11.27 -0.02 3.42
CA VAL A 20 -11.74 0.09 2.03
C VAL A 20 -12.16 -1.30 1.51
N PRO A 21 -13.36 -1.79 1.88
CA PRO A 21 -13.80 -3.16 1.56
C PRO A 21 -13.88 -3.48 0.06
N VAL A 22 -13.99 -2.47 -0.80
CA VAL A 22 -13.98 -2.65 -2.27
C VAL A 22 -12.71 -3.33 -2.78
N TYR A 23 -11.60 -3.22 -2.04
CA TYR A 23 -10.32 -3.86 -2.35
C TYR A 23 -10.16 -5.26 -1.75
N ALA A 24 -11.12 -5.71 -0.94
CA ALA A 24 -11.10 -6.98 -0.21
C ALA A 24 -12.06 -8.03 -0.82
N ARG A 25 -12.43 -7.90 -2.10
CA ARG A 25 -13.48 -8.72 -2.76
C ARG A 25 -13.18 -10.22 -2.66
N PRO A 26 -14.01 -11.00 -1.93
CA PRO A 26 -13.85 -12.45 -1.86
C PRO A 26 -14.01 -13.08 -3.25
N GLY A 27 -13.08 -13.95 -3.65
CA GLY A 27 -13.14 -14.67 -4.93
C GLY A 27 -12.47 -13.95 -6.11
N ASP A 28 -12.19 -12.65 -6.00
CA ASP A 28 -11.39 -11.93 -6.99
C ASP A 28 -9.97 -11.71 -6.45
N GLY A 29 -9.12 -12.70 -6.67
CA GLY A 29 -7.72 -12.65 -6.23
C GLY A 29 -6.90 -11.53 -6.88
N SER A 30 -7.43 -10.84 -7.91
CA SER A 30 -6.71 -9.75 -8.57
C SER A 30 -6.57 -8.53 -7.65
N TYR A 31 -7.66 -8.05 -7.03
CA TYR A 31 -7.63 -6.90 -6.13
C TYR A 31 -6.73 -7.15 -4.91
N GLY A 32 -6.86 -8.32 -4.29
CA GLY A 32 -6.03 -8.66 -3.14
C GLY A 32 -4.53 -8.66 -3.47
N ARG A 33 -4.14 -9.16 -4.65
CA ARG A 33 -2.75 -9.09 -5.13
C ARG A 33 -2.31 -7.67 -5.45
N VAL A 34 -3.18 -6.87 -6.06
CA VAL A 34 -2.88 -5.47 -6.41
C VAL A 34 -2.67 -4.61 -5.16
N THR A 35 -3.53 -4.75 -4.14
CA THR A 35 -3.35 -4.05 -2.86
C THR A 35 -2.03 -4.44 -2.19
N ARG A 36 -1.74 -5.76 -2.11
CA ARG A 36 -0.48 -6.24 -1.55
C ARG A 36 0.73 -5.68 -2.29
N TYR A 37 0.73 -5.76 -3.62
CA TYR A 37 1.82 -5.25 -4.44
C TYR A 37 2.05 -3.75 -4.22
N GLY A 38 0.99 -2.94 -4.14
CA GLY A 38 1.11 -1.51 -3.84
C GLY A 38 1.75 -1.24 -2.48
N VAL A 39 1.36 -2.01 -1.45
CA VAL A 39 1.94 -1.91 -0.11
C VAL A 39 3.41 -2.34 -0.09
N GLU A 40 3.76 -3.43 -0.77
CA GLU A 40 5.15 -3.90 -0.89
C GLU A 40 6.04 -2.85 -1.56
N CYS A 41 5.58 -2.23 -2.65
CA CYS A 41 6.29 -1.15 -3.32
C CYS A 41 6.52 0.05 -2.38
N ALA A 42 5.50 0.46 -1.62
CA ALA A 42 5.60 1.60 -0.71
C ALA A 42 6.54 1.31 0.48
N VAL A 43 6.45 0.11 1.06
CA VAL A 43 7.31 -0.30 2.19
C VAL A 43 8.77 -0.47 1.74
N ALA A 44 9.00 -1.04 0.56
CA ALA A 44 10.34 -1.15 -0.01
C ALA A 44 10.97 0.23 -0.22
N LEU A 45 10.24 1.15 -0.88
CA LEU A 45 10.73 2.52 -1.08
C LEU A 45 11.01 3.22 0.25
N PHE A 46 10.17 3.04 1.27
CA PHE A 46 10.42 3.62 2.58
C PHE A 46 11.76 3.15 3.17
N VAL A 47 12.05 1.85 3.10
CA VAL A 47 13.33 1.30 3.58
C VAL A 47 14.49 1.86 2.78
N ASP A 48 14.36 1.91 1.45
CA ASP A 48 15.39 2.47 0.57
C ASP A 48 15.64 3.96 0.89
N LEU A 49 14.60 4.74 1.18
CA LEU A 49 14.71 6.16 1.56
C LEU A 49 15.34 6.40 2.94
N VAL A 50 15.23 5.42 3.85
CA VAL A 50 15.93 5.47 5.14
C VAL A 50 17.43 5.24 4.96
N GLU A 51 17.82 4.38 4.02
CA GLU A 51 19.22 4.11 3.67
C GLU A 51 19.82 5.22 2.80
N ASP A 52 19.06 5.73 1.82
CA ASP A 52 19.43 6.78 0.88
C ASP A 52 18.23 7.71 0.55
N PRO A 53 18.22 8.97 1.03
CA PRO A 53 17.15 9.93 0.73
C PRO A 53 16.94 10.23 -0.77
N LEU A 54 17.94 9.93 -1.61
CA LEU A 54 17.90 10.10 -3.06
C LEU A 54 17.42 8.86 -3.82
N ALA A 55 17.02 7.80 -3.10
CA ALA A 55 16.53 6.57 -3.73
C ALA A 55 15.43 6.85 -4.79
N PRO A 56 15.47 6.13 -5.93
CA PRO A 56 14.56 6.37 -7.05
C PRO A 56 13.11 6.04 -6.67
N ARG A 57 12.17 6.87 -7.16
CA ARG A 57 10.74 6.79 -6.81
C ARG A 57 9.89 6.25 -7.96
N ASP A 58 10.51 5.98 -9.11
CA ASP A 58 9.83 5.66 -10.38
C ASP A 58 8.89 4.46 -10.26
N ARG A 59 9.32 3.40 -9.55
CA ARG A 59 8.49 2.21 -9.33
C ARG A 59 7.22 2.51 -8.55
N LEU A 60 7.30 3.34 -7.51
CA LEU A 60 6.12 3.74 -6.74
C LEU A 60 5.21 4.63 -7.60
N TYR A 61 5.78 5.57 -8.35
CA TYR A 61 5.01 6.44 -9.25
C TYR A 61 4.28 5.66 -10.34
N GLU A 62 4.94 4.71 -11.01
CA GLU A 62 4.32 3.83 -11.99
C GLU A 62 3.19 3.01 -11.35
N THR A 63 3.41 2.48 -10.14
CA THR A 63 2.41 1.73 -9.38
C THR A 63 1.18 2.59 -9.07
N CYS A 64 1.37 3.79 -8.51
CA CYS A 64 0.30 4.73 -8.22
C CYS A 64 -0.46 5.16 -9.48
N HIS A 65 0.25 5.39 -10.59
CA HIS A 65 -0.35 5.73 -11.86
C HIS A 65 -1.24 4.61 -12.39
N ARG A 66 -0.76 3.36 -12.34
CA ARG A 66 -1.55 2.17 -12.73
C ARG A 66 -2.78 1.97 -11.85
N LEU A 67 -2.66 2.17 -10.54
CA LEU A 67 -3.79 2.07 -9.61
C LEU A 67 -4.87 3.12 -9.92
N GLY A 68 -4.49 4.39 -10.11
CA GLY A 68 -5.43 5.44 -10.48
C GLY A 68 -6.09 5.19 -11.84
N ALA A 69 -5.33 4.67 -12.81
CA ALA A 69 -5.87 4.26 -14.10
C ALA A 69 -6.80 3.04 -13.99
N GLY A 70 -6.67 2.21 -12.96
CA GLY A 70 -7.60 1.13 -12.63
C GLY A 70 -8.94 1.68 -12.14
N GLU A 71 -8.91 2.60 -11.16
CA GLU A 71 -10.11 3.30 -10.66
C GLU A 71 -10.90 3.96 -11.80
N ALA A 72 -10.21 4.69 -12.68
CA ALA A 72 -10.83 5.37 -13.81
C ALA A 72 -11.48 4.39 -14.81
N ARG A 73 -10.85 3.24 -15.08
CA ARG A 73 -11.40 2.19 -15.96
C ARG A 73 -12.68 1.56 -15.39
N GLU A 74 -12.81 1.53 -14.08
CA GLU A 74 -14.00 1.04 -13.39
C GLU A 74 -15.07 2.12 -13.19
N GLY A 75 -14.84 3.36 -13.64
CA GLY A 75 -15.76 4.48 -13.43
C GLY A 75 -15.82 4.97 -11.98
N ARG A 76 -14.80 4.64 -11.16
CA ARG A 76 -14.70 5.05 -9.76
C ARG A 76 -13.94 6.38 -9.62
N THR A 77 -14.23 7.12 -8.55
CA THR A 77 -13.41 8.28 -8.15
C THR A 77 -12.11 7.80 -7.47
N LEU A 78 -11.19 8.71 -7.19
CA LEU A 78 -9.97 8.37 -6.46
C LEU A 78 -10.16 8.27 -4.94
N ASP A 79 -11.38 8.41 -4.43
CA ASP A 79 -11.64 8.52 -2.99
C ASP A 79 -11.27 7.24 -2.25
N ASP A 80 -11.64 6.07 -2.78
CA ASP A 80 -11.27 4.76 -2.23
C ASP A 80 -9.74 4.57 -2.21
N LEU A 81 -9.07 4.98 -3.30
CA LEU A 81 -7.62 4.87 -3.42
C LEU A 81 -6.89 5.78 -2.43
N GLN A 82 -7.37 7.02 -2.27
CA GLN A 82 -6.84 7.95 -1.28
C GLN A 82 -7.12 7.48 0.15
N ALA A 83 -8.30 6.89 0.41
CA ALA A 83 -8.64 6.30 1.69
C ALA A 83 -7.68 5.15 2.03
N ALA A 84 -7.36 4.29 1.06
CA ALA A 84 -6.38 3.22 1.21
C ALA A 84 -4.98 3.74 1.54
N TYR A 85 -4.50 4.77 0.83
CA TYR A 85 -3.21 5.38 1.16
C TYR A 85 -3.18 5.95 2.58
N ARG A 86 -4.20 6.70 2.98
CA ARG A 86 -4.29 7.24 4.35
C ARG A 86 -4.37 6.11 5.39
N ALA A 87 -5.10 5.03 5.11
CA ALA A 87 -5.19 3.88 5.99
C ALA A 87 -3.83 3.18 6.16
N GLY A 88 -3.15 2.91 5.04
CA GLY A 88 -1.86 2.25 5.06
C GLY A 88 -0.77 3.05 5.75
N THR A 89 -0.71 4.37 5.50
CA THR A 89 0.22 5.27 6.20
C THR A 89 -0.02 5.26 7.71
N ARG A 90 -1.29 5.35 8.16
CA ARG A 90 -1.61 5.27 9.59
C ARG A 90 -1.25 3.91 10.19
N ALA A 91 -1.49 2.82 9.46
CA ALA A 91 -1.16 1.48 9.95
C ALA A 91 0.35 1.29 10.10
N GLY A 92 1.13 1.74 9.10
CA GLY A 92 2.60 1.72 9.15
C GLY A 92 3.16 2.56 10.29
N TRP A 93 2.62 3.77 10.50
CA TRP A 93 3.03 4.61 11.62
C TRP A 93 2.77 3.95 12.98
N ARG A 94 1.58 3.37 13.18
CA ARG A 94 1.27 2.63 14.42
C ARG A 94 2.19 1.42 14.64
N TRP A 95 2.62 0.77 13.57
CA TRP A 95 3.57 -0.34 13.68
C TRP A 95 4.93 0.14 14.17
N ILE A 96 5.46 1.23 13.57
CA ILE A 96 6.73 1.83 13.98
C ILE A 96 6.69 2.24 15.45
N MET A 97 5.60 2.89 15.88
CA MET A 97 5.41 3.31 17.27
C MET A 97 5.31 2.16 18.28
N ARG A 98 5.13 0.90 17.85
CA ARG A 98 5.15 -0.29 18.72
C ARG A 98 6.54 -0.91 18.84
N LEU A 99 7.48 -0.53 17.97
CA LEU A 99 8.86 -1.04 17.98
C LEU A 99 9.79 -0.21 18.88
N GLY A 100 9.32 0.93 19.40
CA GLY A 100 10.00 1.75 20.42
C GLY A 100 9.20 1.82 21.70
#